data_AF-A0A2T2RY89-F1
#
_entry.id   AF-A0A2T2RY89-F1
#
_cell.length_a   1.000
_cell.length_b   1.000
_cell.length_c   1.000
_cell.angle_alpha   90.00
_cell.angle_beta   90.00
_cell.angle_gamma   90.00
#
_symmetry.space_group_name_H-M   'P 1'
#
loop_
_entity.id
_entity.type
_entity.pdbx_description
1 polymer ?
#
loop_
_entity_poly.entity_id
_entity_poly.type
_entity_poly.pdbx_seq_one_letter_code
_entity_poly.pdbx_strand_id
1 'polypeptide(L)'
;MLEQARAFRQAGQNVDLLPNGLQALRYLSRQAYDSVKAADLSDSGAQQMLNKDVAGRELYRLSLANRDWAEAYGEGRAPVRWYELQQALRACLPEEAVRLDFRCTNLAEAPTGCVRIEGISRLGEGANPYAHWQSNEESDKAADEQGVFTSPVRARVAIAADGINSAVRQVLYAGTPHQDCAQPAYAGYGAVGCLDIGQLSDELLAQLDEHYTHDARLLTVFNPEHEDGARDASAPPGRSRRVLHPPSFAV
;
A
#
# COMPACT_ATOMS: atom_id res chain seq x y z
N MET A 1 14.13 -4.58 13.00
CA MET A 1 12.98 -4.96 12.16
C MET A 1 13.22 -6.35 11.61
N LEU A 2 12.20 -7.21 11.59
CA LEU A 2 12.24 -8.55 11.00
C LEU A 2 11.39 -8.49 9.73
N GLU A 3 11.98 -8.82 8.58
CA GLU A 3 11.34 -8.69 7.27
C GLU A 3 11.42 -10.02 6.52
N GLN A 4 10.29 -10.47 5.97
CA GLN A 4 10.20 -11.73 5.24
C GLN A 4 10.85 -11.67 3.85
N ALA A 5 10.93 -10.48 3.25
CA ALA A 5 11.58 -10.30 1.96
C ALA A 5 13.08 -10.62 2.06
N ARG A 6 13.60 -11.33 1.06
CA ARG A 6 15.03 -11.67 0.94
C ARG A 6 15.91 -10.47 0.56
N ALA A 7 15.31 -9.48 -0.10
CA ALA A 7 15.95 -8.24 -0.53
C ALA A 7 14.88 -7.18 -0.77
N PHE A 8 15.26 -5.90 -0.70
CA PHE A 8 14.46 -4.81 -1.26
C PHE A 8 14.47 -4.94 -2.77
N ARG A 9 13.30 -5.03 -3.38
CA ARG A 9 13.13 -5.20 -4.83
C ARG A 9 12.37 -4.02 -5.38
N GLN A 10 12.71 -3.63 -6.59
CA GLN A 10 11.95 -2.64 -7.35
C GLN A 10 10.61 -3.24 -7.76
N ALA A 11 9.65 -3.21 -6.83
CA ALA A 11 8.30 -3.70 -7.01
C ALA A 11 7.30 -2.67 -6.46
N GLY A 12 6.09 -2.68 -6.98
CA GLY A 12 5.03 -1.76 -6.58
C GLY A 12 4.88 -0.55 -7.50
N GLN A 13 3.82 0.21 -7.22
CA GLN A 13 3.40 1.39 -7.99
C GLN A 13 3.86 2.69 -7.30
N ASN A 14 3.46 3.83 -7.86
CA ASN A 14 3.58 5.11 -7.18
C ASN A 14 2.65 5.16 -5.96
N VAL A 15 3.11 5.80 -4.90
CA VAL A 15 2.32 6.11 -3.70
C VAL A 15 2.39 7.61 -3.45
N ASP A 16 1.29 8.19 -2.98
CA ASP A 16 1.24 9.59 -2.59
C ASP A 16 1.27 9.69 -1.06
N LEU A 17 2.34 10.27 -0.52
CA LEU A 17 2.34 10.72 0.87
C LEU A 17 1.64 12.07 0.96
N LEU A 18 0.46 12.04 1.57
CA LEU A 18 -0.39 13.21 1.79
C LEU A 18 0.12 14.08 2.96
N PRO A 19 -0.38 15.32 3.12
CA PRO A 19 0.12 16.27 4.13
C PRO A 19 0.23 15.69 5.54
N ASN A 20 -0.78 14.94 5.99
CA ASN A 20 -0.78 14.30 7.31
C ASN A 20 0.32 13.23 7.46
N GLY A 21 0.57 12.44 6.41
CA GLY A 21 1.66 11.47 6.38
C GLY A 21 3.04 12.13 6.42
N LEU A 22 3.22 13.20 5.66
CA LEU A 22 4.45 13.99 5.65
C LEU A 22 4.71 14.70 6.99
N GLN A 23 3.69 15.30 7.58
CA GLN A 23 3.80 15.92 8.90
C GLN A 23 4.15 14.89 9.96
N ALA A 24 3.49 13.72 9.97
CA ALA A 24 3.82 12.63 10.88
C ALA A 24 5.27 12.16 10.72
N LEU A 25 5.73 11.99 9.48
CA LEU A 25 7.11 11.62 9.19
C LEU A 25 8.09 12.67 9.70
N ARG A 26 7.79 13.97 9.50
CA ARG A 26 8.60 15.08 10.01
C ARG A 26 8.72 15.08 11.54
N TYR A 27 7.64 14.74 12.25
CA TYR A 27 7.66 14.60 13.71
C TYR A 27 8.44 13.37 14.18
N LEU A 28 8.42 12.27 13.44
CA LEU A 28 9.17 11.06 13.77
C LEU A 28 10.66 11.20 13.48
N SER A 29 11.01 11.76 12.32
CA SER A 29 12.39 12.00 11.90
C SER A 29 12.46 13.04 10.79
N ARG A 30 13.12 14.17 11.09
CA ARG A 30 13.36 15.23 10.10
C ARG A 30 14.24 14.73 8.94
N GLN A 31 15.24 13.89 9.23
CA GLN A 31 16.09 13.29 8.21
C GLN A 31 15.27 12.43 7.24
N ALA A 32 14.39 11.57 7.76
CA ALA A 32 13.55 10.72 6.92
C ALA A 32 12.57 11.55 6.06
N TYR A 33 12.00 12.60 6.63
CA TYR A 33 11.17 13.56 5.90
C TYR A 33 11.94 14.22 4.74
N ASP A 34 13.14 14.74 5.00
CA ASP A 34 13.97 15.40 3.98
C ASP A 34 14.37 14.40 2.88
N SER A 35 14.73 13.16 3.25
CA SER A 35 15.05 12.09 2.29
C SER A 35 13.86 11.71 1.40
N VAL A 36 12.65 11.63 1.96
CA VAL A 36 11.43 11.35 1.18
C VAL A 36 11.08 12.51 0.24
N LYS A 37 11.23 13.76 0.71
CA LYS A 37 11.01 14.94 -0.15
C LYS A 37 12.03 15.07 -1.28
N ALA A 38 13.25 14.56 -1.09
CA ALA A 38 14.25 14.50 -2.16
C ALA A 38 13.93 13.45 -3.23
N ALA A 39 13.17 12.39 -2.89
CA ALA A 39 12.72 11.35 -3.81
C ALA A 39 11.37 11.68 -4.49
N ASP A 40 10.83 12.87 -4.24
CA ASP A 40 9.54 13.34 -4.72
C ASP A 40 9.53 13.48 -6.25
N LEU A 41 8.52 12.90 -6.91
CA LEU A 41 8.27 12.96 -8.34
C LEU A 41 7.39 14.15 -8.74
N SER A 42 7.32 15.17 -7.88
CA SER A 42 6.65 16.44 -8.14
C SER A 42 7.45 17.31 -9.11
N ASP A 43 7.93 16.74 -10.22
CA ASP A 43 8.44 17.54 -11.31
C ASP A 43 7.29 18.06 -12.18
N SER A 44 7.51 19.24 -12.74
CA SER A 44 6.63 20.27 -13.33
C SER A 44 5.65 19.87 -14.45
N GLY A 45 4.96 18.74 -14.34
CA GLY A 45 3.89 18.32 -15.27
C GLY A 45 2.49 18.81 -14.88
N ALA A 46 1.48 18.30 -15.60
CA ALA A 46 0.07 18.39 -15.28
C ALA A 46 -0.21 18.26 -13.75
N GLN A 47 -1.00 19.18 -13.20
CA GLN A 47 -1.27 19.28 -11.76
C GLN A 47 -2.73 19.02 -11.45
N GLN A 48 -3.42 18.19 -12.23
CA GLN A 48 -4.85 17.96 -12.02
C GLN A 48 -5.21 16.48 -12.07
N MET A 49 -6.19 16.13 -11.25
CA MET A 49 -6.92 14.89 -11.31
C MET A 49 -8.32 15.19 -11.83
N LEU A 50 -8.75 14.49 -12.88
CA LEU A 50 -10.08 14.56 -13.45
C LEU A 50 -10.83 13.26 -13.21
N ASN A 51 -12.11 13.40 -12.88
CA ASN A 51 -13.06 12.31 -12.89
C ASN A 51 -14.08 12.59 -13.99
N LYS A 52 -14.25 11.64 -14.90
CA LYS A 52 -15.21 11.74 -16.01
C LYS A 52 -16.14 10.53 -16.03
N ASP A 53 -17.29 10.66 -16.67
CA ASP A 53 -18.09 9.50 -17.05
C ASP A 53 -17.63 8.90 -18.39
N VAL A 54 -18.24 7.78 -18.79
CA VAL A 54 -17.97 7.10 -20.07
C VAL A 54 -18.34 7.93 -21.32
N ALA A 55 -19.05 9.05 -21.17
CA ALA A 55 -19.35 9.99 -22.24
C ALA A 55 -18.34 11.16 -22.27
N GLY A 56 -17.33 11.15 -21.40
CA GLY A 56 -16.31 12.20 -21.30
C GLY A 56 -16.77 13.44 -20.52
N ARG A 57 -17.95 13.43 -19.90
CA ARG A 57 -18.43 14.56 -19.09
C ARG A 57 -17.66 14.64 -17.78
N GLU A 58 -17.15 15.81 -17.45
CA GLU A 58 -16.45 16.05 -16.19
C GLU A 58 -17.42 15.97 -15.01
N LEU A 59 -17.10 15.08 -14.06
CA LEU A 59 -17.84 14.91 -12.81
C LEU A 59 -17.15 15.64 -11.66
N TYR A 60 -15.81 15.66 -11.65
CA TYR A 60 -15.02 16.25 -10.59
C TYR A 60 -13.60 16.57 -11.06
N ARG A 61 -13.02 17.63 -10.49
CA ARG A 61 -11.64 18.07 -10.72
C ARG A 61 -10.98 18.42 -9.40
N LEU A 62 -9.74 17.96 -9.22
CA LEU A 62 -8.92 18.26 -8.06
C LEU A 62 -7.54 18.73 -8.50
N SER A 63 -7.08 19.82 -7.90
CA SER A 63 -5.69 20.23 -8.04
C SER A 63 -4.76 19.29 -7.28
N LEU A 64 -3.70 18.87 -7.96
CA LEU A 64 -2.57 18.12 -7.45
C LEU A 64 -1.34 19.03 -7.22
N ALA A 65 -1.49 20.34 -7.42
CA ALA A 65 -0.43 21.32 -7.22
C ALA A 65 -0.02 21.37 -5.75
N ASN A 66 1.27 21.18 -5.47
CA ASN A 66 1.79 21.21 -4.10
C ASN A 66 1.42 22.49 -3.34
N ARG A 67 1.35 23.63 -4.03
CA ARG A 67 0.95 24.91 -3.45
C ARG A 67 -0.47 24.85 -2.89
N ASP A 68 -1.44 24.35 -3.65
CA ASP A 68 -2.84 24.33 -3.23
C ASP A 68 -3.04 23.42 -2.01
N TRP A 69 -2.32 22.30 -1.97
CA TRP A 69 -2.27 21.42 -0.80
C TRP A 69 -1.60 22.09 0.40
N ALA A 70 -0.49 22.79 0.20
CA ALA A 70 0.20 23.51 1.27
C ALA A 70 -0.63 24.67 1.83
N GLU A 71 -1.36 25.41 0.99
CA GLU A 71 -2.27 26.47 1.42
C GLU A 71 -3.46 25.90 2.22
N ALA A 72 -4.02 24.76 1.81
CA ALA A 72 -5.16 24.14 2.49
C ALA A 72 -4.79 23.36 3.77
N TYR A 73 -3.63 22.72 3.79
CA TYR A 73 -3.26 21.72 4.82
C TYR A 73 -1.93 22.01 5.54
N GLY A 74 -1.24 23.10 5.18
CA GLY A 74 0.04 23.50 5.78
C GLY A 74 1.24 22.68 5.33
N GLU A 75 1.05 21.72 4.41
CA GLU A 75 2.11 20.89 3.81
C GLU A 75 1.67 20.42 2.42
N GLY A 76 2.63 20.21 1.53
CA GLY A 76 2.35 19.68 0.18
C GLY A 76 2.06 18.18 0.18
N ARG A 77 2.13 17.58 -1.01
CA ARG A 77 2.15 16.13 -1.20
C ARG A 77 3.54 15.66 -1.64
N ALA A 78 3.78 14.36 -1.59
CA ALA A 78 4.98 13.72 -2.13
C ALA A 78 4.61 12.44 -2.88
N PRO A 79 4.27 12.53 -4.18
CA PRO A 79 4.25 11.37 -5.06
C PRO A 79 5.64 10.73 -5.14
N VAL A 80 5.76 9.45 -4.81
CA VAL A 80 7.03 8.74 -4.78
C VAL A 80 6.83 7.28 -5.24
N ARG A 81 7.80 6.70 -5.94
CA ARG A 81 7.73 5.25 -6.25
C ARG A 81 7.83 4.47 -4.95
N TRP A 82 7.01 3.45 -4.76
CA TRP A 82 7.05 2.64 -3.53
C TRP A 82 8.47 2.17 -3.17
N TYR A 83 9.22 1.68 -4.16
CA TYR A 83 10.61 1.28 -3.98
C TYR A 83 11.51 2.43 -3.49
N GLU A 84 11.42 3.60 -4.11
CA GLU A 84 12.23 4.77 -3.71
C GLU A 84 11.88 5.25 -2.29
N LEU A 85 10.61 5.18 -1.91
CA LEU A 85 10.19 5.45 -0.53
C LEU A 85 10.84 4.47 0.45
N GLN A 86 10.82 3.17 0.15
CA GLN A 86 11.46 2.16 1.00
C GLN A 86 12.97 2.42 1.13
N GLN A 87 13.65 2.74 0.02
CA GLN A 87 15.09 3.02 0.01
C GLN A 87 15.44 4.28 0.79
N ALA A 88 14.69 5.37 0.60
CA ALA A 88 14.88 6.63 1.32
C ALA A 88 14.76 6.44 2.85
N LEU A 89 13.73 5.70 3.29
CA LEU A 89 13.54 5.40 4.71
C LEU A 89 14.60 4.44 5.24
N ARG A 90 14.99 3.42 4.46
CA ARG A 90 16.01 2.44 4.84
C ARG A 90 17.39 3.06 5.03
N ALA A 91 17.74 4.04 4.18
CA ALA A 91 19.00 4.78 4.25
C ALA A 91 19.13 5.62 5.53
N CYS A 92 18.00 5.93 6.19
CA CYS A 92 17.97 6.64 7.47
C CYS A 92 18.16 5.71 8.68
N LEU A 93 18.27 4.39 8.48
CA LEU A 93 18.41 3.40 9.54
C LEU A 93 19.81 2.77 9.51
N PRO A 94 20.37 2.38 10.68
CA PRO A 94 21.59 1.57 10.75
C PRO A 94 21.50 0.31 9.89
N GLU A 95 22.64 -0.20 9.42
CA GLU A 95 22.66 -1.36 8.52
C GLU A 95 22.06 -2.60 9.21
N GLU A 96 22.37 -2.81 10.46
CA GLU A 96 21.92 -3.91 11.31
C GLU A 96 20.47 -3.79 11.78
N ALA A 97 19.82 -2.64 11.58
CA ALA A 97 18.47 -2.40 12.07
C ALA A 97 17.41 -3.26 11.37
N VAL A 98 17.73 -3.82 10.19
CA VAL A 98 16.81 -4.65 9.39
C VAL A 98 17.42 -6.02 9.15
N ARG A 99 16.76 -7.06 9.67
CA ARG A 99 17.06 -8.45 9.36
C ARG A 99 16.08 -8.95 8.30
N LEU A 100 16.60 -9.19 7.10
CA LEU A 100 15.88 -9.77 5.98
C LEU A 100 15.75 -11.29 6.12
N ASP A 101 14.91 -11.89 5.28
CA ASP A 101 14.64 -13.34 5.24
C ASP A 101 14.23 -13.92 6.62
N PHE A 102 13.36 -13.21 7.32
CA PHE A 102 12.73 -13.68 8.54
C PHE A 102 11.21 -13.59 8.39
N ARG A 103 10.56 -14.73 8.15
CA ARG A 103 9.09 -14.82 8.16
C ARG A 103 8.63 -15.20 9.56
N CYS A 104 7.93 -14.28 10.23
CA CYS A 104 7.26 -14.58 11.50
C CYS A 104 6.19 -15.65 11.27
N THR A 105 6.19 -16.71 12.07
CA THR A 105 5.19 -17.79 12.01
C THR A 105 4.41 -17.92 13.29
N ASN A 106 4.99 -17.50 14.42
CA ASN A 106 4.35 -17.59 15.71
C ASN A 106 4.89 -16.54 16.70
N LEU A 107 4.08 -16.20 17.69
CA LEU A 107 4.42 -15.26 18.75
C LEU A 107 3.79 -15.75 20.06
N ALA A 108 4.57 -15.75 21.13
CA ALA A 108 4.09 -16.14 22.45
C ALA A 108 4.72 -15.26 23.53
N GLU A 109 3.96 -14.98 24.59
CA GLU A 109 4.52 -14.42 25.81
C GLU A 109 5.31 -15.50 26.55
N ALA A 110 6.57 -15.22 26.84
CA ALA A 110 7.43 -16.08 27.62
C ALA A 110 7.20 -15.84 29.13
N PRO A 111 7.43 -16.84 29.99
CA PRO A 111 7.28 -16.69 31.46
C PRO A 111 8.10 -15.54 32.07
N THR A 112 9.13 -15.07 31.36
CA THR A 112 9.98 -13.95 31.76
C THR A 112 9.37 -12.57 31.46
N GLY A 113 8.11 -12.50 30.99
CA GLY A 113 7.44 -11.24 30.59
C GLY A 113 7.99 -10.64 29.30
N CYS A 114 8.67 -11.44 28.47
CA CYS A 114 9.12 -11.02 27.15
C CYS A 114 8.31 -11.72 26.06
N VAL A 115 8.21 -11.08 24.91
CA VAL A 115 7.59 -11.66 23.73
C VAL A 115 8.65 -12.47 22.99
N ARG A 116 8.36 -13.76 22.78
CA ARG A 116 9.14 -14.67 21.93
C ARG A 116 8.52 -14.70 20.55
N ILE A 117 9.34 -14.37 19.55
CA ILE A 117 8.96 -14.35 18.14
C ILE A 117 9.67 -15.52 17.46
N GLU A 118 8.87 -16.41 16.90
CA GLU A 118 9.34 -17.56 16.14
C GLU A 118 9.21 -17.26 14.64
N GLY A 119 10.19 -17.71 13.88
CA GLY A 119 10.18 -17.49 12.44
C GLY A 119 11.03 -18.49 11.69
N ILE A 120 10.79 -18.51 10.40
CA ILE A 120 11.50 -19.34 9.44
C ILE A 120 12.29 -18.47 8.47
N SER A 121 13.42 -18.99 8.02
CA SER A 121 14.26 -18.44 6.97
C SER A 121 14.11 -19.31 5.73
N ARG A 122 14.11 -18.67 4.56
CA ARG A 122 13.99 -19.31 3.26
C ARG A 122 15.28 -19.20 2.46
N LEU A 123 16.40 -18.86 3.10
CA LEU A 123 17.73 -18.95 2.54
C LEU A 123 17.98 -20.40 2.07
N GLY A 124 17.92 -20.61 0.76
CA GLY A 124 18.04 -21.93 0.11
C GLY A 124 16.85 -22.32 -0.76
N GLU A 125 15.68 -21.69 -0.59
CA GLU A 125 14.54 -21.89 -1.50
C GLU A 125 14.81 -21.20 -2.85
N GLY A 126 14.41 -21.85 -3.95
CA GLY A 126 14.53 -21.31 -5.30
C GLY A 126 13.90 -19.92 -5.46
N ALA A 127 14.25 -19.22 -6.54
CA ALA A 127 13.58 -17.96 -6.87
C ALA A 127 12.06 -18.22 -7.01
N ASN A 128 11.24 -17.32 -6.46
CA ASN A 128 9.79 -17.40 -6.66
C ASN A 128 9.52 -17.26 -8.17
N PRO A 129 8.96 -18.29 -8.85
CA PRO A 129 8.73 -18.25 -10.29
C PRO A 129 7.70 -17.18 -10.69
N TYR A 130 6.90 -16.69 -9.74
CA TYR A 130 5.91 -15.63 -9.94
C TYR A 130 6.42 -14.22 -9.59
N ALA A 131 7.66 -14.08 -9.11
CA ALA A 131 8.23 -12.75 -8.83
C ALA A 131 8.47 -11.94 -10.12
N HIS A 132 8.58 -12.64 -11.25
CA HIS A 132 8.65 -12.09 -12.59
C HIS A 132 7.87 -13.11 -13.43
N TRP A 133 6.76 -12.72 -14.05
CA TRP A 133 6.03 -13.62 -14.96
C TRP A 133 6.97 -14.01 -16.11
N GLN A 134 7.70 -15.11 -15.96
CA GLN A 134 8.34 -15.81 -17.06
C GLN A 134 7.43 -16.99 -17.33
N SER A 135 6.69 -16.89 -18.43
CA SER A 135 5.82 -17.92 -18.95
C SER A 135 6.65 -19.11 -19.38
N ASN A 136 7.03 -19.96 -18.42
CA ASN A 136 7.41 -21.33 -18.71
C ASN A 136 6.40 -22.24 -18.02
N GLU A 137 5.57 -22.82 -18.86
CA GLU A 137 4.64 -23.91 -18.54
C GLU A 137 5.45 -25.14 -18.11
N GLU A 138 5.77 -25.28 -16.84
CA GLU A 138 6.24 -26.56 -16.29
C GLU A 138 5.85 -26.73 -14.82
N SER A 139 4.69 -27.38 -14.64
CA SER A 139 4.20 -28.08 -13.46
C SER A 139 4.08 -27.31 -12.13
N ASP A 140 2.83 -27.03 -11.78
CA ASP A 140 2.35 -26.77 -10.43
C ASP A 140 2.75 -27.89 -9.47
N LYS A 141 3.72 -27.58 -8.61
CA LYS A 141 3.72 -28.11 -7.24
C LYS A 141 3.68 -26.91 -6.33
N ALA A 142 2.65 -26.85 -5.49
CA ALA A 142 2.59 -25.93 -4.36
C ALA A 142 3.96 -25.99 -3.65
N ALA A 143 4.69 -24.88 -3.66
CA ALA A 143 5.94 -24.79 -2.94
C ALA A 143 5.63 -25.03 -1.47
N ASP A 144 5.96 -26.25 -1.03
CA ASP A 144 5.84 -26.72 0.33
C ASP A 144 6.53 -25.72 1.27
N GLU A 145 5.92 -25.41 2.42
CA GLU A 145 6.36 -24.39 3.37
C GLU A 145 7.63 -24.80 4.17
N GLN A 146 8.65 -25.31 3.49
CA GLN A 146 9.86 -25.88 4.10
C GLN A 146 10.95 -24.83 4.30
N GLY A 147 10.65 -23.83 5.15
CA GLY A 147 11.67 -22.92 5.67
C GLY A 147 12.47 -23.56 6.82
N VAL A 148 13.72 -23.12 7.00
CA VAL A 148 14.55 -23.54 8.15
C VAL A 148 14.17 -22.71 9.36
N PHE A 149 13.87 -23.35 10.49
CA PHE A 149 13.60 -22.64 11.74
C PHE A 149 14.79 -21.77 12.14
N THR A 150 14.50 -20.50 12.36
CA THR A 150 15.49 -19.55 12.85
C THR A 150 15.49 -19.53 14.37
N SER A 151 16.63 -19.15 14.96
CA SER A 151 16.71 -18.89 16.40
C SER A 151 15.65 -17.86 16.81
N PRO A 152 14.82 -18.14 17.83
CA PRO A 152 13.77 -17.24 18.27
C PRO A 152 14.32 -15.88 18.68
N VAL A 153 13.61 -14.82 18.30
CA VAL A 153 13.92 -13.46 18.72
C VAL A 153 13.12 -13.14 19.99
N ARG A 154 13.75 -12.47 20.95
CA ARG A 154 13.08 -12.04 22.19
C ARG A 154 13.04 -10.52 22.24
N ALA A 155 11.88 -9.97 22.56
CA ALA A 155 11.68 -8.53 22.70
C ALA A 155 10.80 -8.23 23.93
N ARG A 156 10.90 -7.02 24.48
CA ARG A 156 9.97 -6.56 25.53
C ARG A 156 8.58 -6.28 24.97
N VAL A 157 8.54 -5.74 23.75
CA VAL A 157 7.32 -5.42 23.01
C VAL A 157 7.56 -5.82 21.56
N ALA A 158 6.53 -6.40 20.93
CA ALA A 158 6.51 -6.66 19.50
C ALA A 158 5.47 -5.74 18.86
N ILE A 159 5.86 -5.04 17.79
CA ILE A 159 4.97 -4.23 16.96
C ILE A 159 4.77 -4.99 15.65
N ALA A 160 3.52 -5.39 15.39
CA ALA A 160 3.16 -6.09 14.16
C ALA A 160 2.91 -5.08 13.02
N ALA A 161 3.86 -5.00 12.09
CA ALA A 161 3.77 -4.20 10.88
C ALA A 161 3.96 -5.09 9.63
N ASP A 162 3.40 -6.30 9.66
CA ASP A 162 3.60 -7.39 8.70
C ASP A 162 2.53 -7.46 7.58
N GLY A 163 1.82 -6.35 7.37
CA GLY A 163 0.97 -6.13 6.20
C GLY A 163 -0.43 -6.77 6.25
N ILE A 164 -1.08 -6.81 5.09
CA ILE A 164 -2.50 -7.23 4.97
C ILE A 164 -2.72 -8.69 5.36
N ASN A 165 -1.74 -9.56 5.13
CA ASN A 165 -1.77 -10.99 5.48
C ASN A 165 -0.96 -11.28 6.75
N SER A 166 -1.08 -10.39 7.75
CA SER A 166 -0.33 -10.45 9.01
C SER A 166 -0.39 -11.84 9.66
N ALA A 167 0.76 -12.44 9.91
CA ALA A 167 0.89 -13.69 10.66
C ALA A 167 0.62 -13.44 12.15
N VAL A 168 1.05 -12.29 12.67
CA VAL A 168 0.83 -11.93 14.08
C VAL A 168 -0.67 -11.78 14.35
N ARG A 169 -1.42 -11.13 13.46
CA ARG A 169 -2.88 -10.99 13.60
C ARG A 169 -3.57 -12.36 13.63
N GLN A 170 -3.10 -13.32 12.82
CA GLN A 170 -3.62 -14.68 12.82
C GLN A 170 -3.36 -15.41 14.14
N VAL A 171 -2.15 -15.30 14.68
CA VAL A 171 -1.78 -15.89 15.98
C VAL A 171 -2.65 -15.30 17.10
N LEU A 172 -2.83 -13.98 17.13
CA LEU A 172 -3.59 -13.30 18.18
C LEU A 172 -5.08 -13.66 18.20
N TYR A 173 -5.69 -13.89 17.03
CA TYR A 173 -7.11 -14.23 16.93
C TYR A 173 -7.41 -15.72 16.88
N ALA A 174 -6.38 -16.58 16.81
CA ALA A 174 -6.55 -18.03 16.77
C ALA A 174 -7.34 -18.53 18.00
N GLY A 175 -8.43 -19.28 17.76
CA GLY A 175 -9.27 -19.81 18.84
C GLY A 175 -10.10 -18.77 19.59
N THR A 176 -10.12 -17.51 19.14
CA THR A 176 -10.98 -16.46 19.69
C THR A 176 -12.29 -16.34 18.90
N PRO A 177 -13.34 -15.71 19.47
CA PRO A 177 -14.57 -15.38 18.72
C PRO A 177 -14.34 -14.45 17.52
N HIS A 178 -13.14 -13.88 17.37
CA HIS A 178 -12.77 -12.96 16.30
C HIS A 178 -11.81 -13.60 15.29
N GLN A 179 -11.70 -14.92 15.25
CA GLN A 179 -10.84 -15.65 14.31
C GLN A 179 -11.12 -15.26 12.84
N ASP A 180 -12.36 -14.96 12.48
CA ASP A 180 -12.72 -14.51 11.13
C ASP A 180 -12.11 -13.15 10.77
N CYS A 181 -11.76 -12.32 11.76
CA CYS A 181 -11.07 -11.05 11.57
C CYS A 181 -9.55 -11.21 11.36
N ALA A 182 -9.02 -12.43 11.46
CA ALA A 182 -7.60 -12.71 11.28
C ALA A 182 -7.13 -12.46 9.83
N GLN A 183 -8.00 -12.71 8.87
CA GLN A 183 -7.69 -12.65 7.44
C GLN A 183 -8.44 -11.51 6.75
N PRO A 184 -7.87 -10.93 5.68
CA PRO A 184 -8.63 -10.02 4.84
C PRO A 184 -9.75 -10.76 4.11
N ALA A 185 -10.89 -10.09 3.94
CA ALA A 185 -11.99 -10.58 3.11
C ALA A 185 -11.92 -9.94 1.72
N TYR A 186 -12.35 -10.68 0.70
CA TYR A 186 -12.48 -10.14 -0.65
C TYR A 186 -13.60 -9.10 -0.71
N ALA A 187 -13.33 -7.95 -1.31
CA ALA A 187 -14.28 -6.85 -1.39
C ALA A 187 -15.33 -6.99 -2.51
N GLY A 188 -15.24 -7.99 -3.38
CA GLY A 188 -16.10 -8.13 -4.56
C GLY A 188 -15.59 -7.39 -5.81
N TYR A 189 -14.43 -6.74 -5.72
CA TYR A 189 -13.86 -5.93 -6.81
C TYR A 189 -12.39 -6.30 -7.05
N GLY A 190 -11.95 -6.17 -8.30
CA GLY A 190 -10.56 -6.31 -8.71
C GLY A 190 -10.12 -5.09 -9.52
N ALA A 191 -8.81 -4.86 -9.59
CA ALA A 191 -8.21 -3.83 -10.43
C ALA A 191 -7.22 -4.49 -11.40
N VAL A 192 -7.30 -4.11 -12.67
CA VAL A 192 -6.32 -4.48 -13.70
C VAL A 192 -5.49 -3.24 -13.98
N GLY A 193 -4.19 -3.34 -13.78
CA GLY A 193 -3.24 -2.25 -14.05
C GLY A 193 -2.30 -2.61 -15.18
N CYS A 194 -2.07 -1.67 -16.09
CA CYS A 194 -1.04 -1.76 -17.12
C CYS A 194 -0.17 -0.50 -17.04
N LEU A 195 1.15 -0.69 -16.95
CA LEU A 195 2.11 0.42 -16.94
C LEU A 195 2.60 0.79 -18.34
N ASP A 196 2.38 -0.10 -19.30
CA ASP A 196 2.76 0.09 -20.68
C ASP A 196 1.52 0.37 -21.53
N ILE A 197 1.54 1.50 -22.21
CA ILE A 197 0.62 1.76 -23.31
C ILE A 197 1.38 1.28 -24.54
N GLY A 198 1.11 0.04 -24.98
CA GLY A 198 1.76 -0.54 -26.16
C GLY A 198 1.50 0.29 -27.44
N GLN A 199 1.56 -0.32 -28.62
CA GLN A 199 1.35 0.37 -29.91
C GLN A 199 -0.09 0.89 -30.11
N LEU A 200 -0.54 1.86 -29.31
CA LEU A 200 -1.70 2.68 -29.61
C LEU A 200 -1.34 3.58 -30.79
N SER A 201 -2.21 3.66 -31.79
CA SER A 201 -2.02 4.60 -32.90
C SER A 201 -2.05 6.04 -32.39
N ASP A 202 -1.26 6.92 -33.01
CA ASP A 202 -1.25 8.36 -32.72
C ASP A 202 -2.66 8.98 -32.82
N GLU A 203 -3.50 8.50 -33.74
CA GLU A 203 -4.88 8.94 -33.89
C GLU A 203 -5.72 8.68 -32.63
N LEU A 204 -5.61 7.47 -32.06
CA LEU A 204 -6.31 7.12 -30.83
C LEU A 204 -5.76 7.90 -29.63
N LEU A 205 -4.44 8.13 -29.56
CA LEU A 205 -3.84 8.95 -28.52
C LEU A 205 -4.37 10.40 -28.59
N ALA A 206 -4.47 10.97 -29.79
CA ALA A 206 -5.04 12.30 -29.99
C ALA A 206 -6.51 12.37 -29.58
N GLN A 207 -7.32 11.36 -29.92
CA GLN A 207 -8.73 11.29 -29.49
C GLN A 207 -8.88 11.15 -27.97
N LEU A 208 -8.04 10.34 -27.33
CA LEU A 208 -8.01 10.22 -25.87
C LEU A 208 -7.60 11.54 -25.21
N ASP A 209 -6.65 12.26 -25.80
CA ASP A 209 -6.25 13.56 -25.28
C ASP A 209 -7.35 14.62 -25.39
N GLU A 210 -7.95 14.72 -26.58
CA GLU A 210 -9.02 15.66 -26.88
C GLU A 210 -10.29 15.39 -26.05
N HIS A 211 -10.66 14.14 -25.79
CA HIS A 211 -11.92 13.84 -25.09
C HIS A 211 -11.74 13.61 -23.59
N TYR A 212 -10.59 13.07 -23.17
CA TYR A 212 -10.44 12.49 -21.85
C TYR A 212 -9.33 13.13 -21.02
N THR A 213 -8.08 13.15 -21.48
CA THR A 213 -6.95 13.52 -20.61
C THR A 213 -6.68 15.03 -20.53
N HIS A 214 -6.72 15.78 -21.64
CA HIS A 214 -6.32 17.20 -21.65
C HIS A 214 -5.04 17.45 -20.80
N ASP A 215 -5.08 18.40 -19.87
CA ASP A 215 -4.00 18.76 -18.94
C ASP A 215 -4.02 17.95 -17.63
N ALA A 216 -4.73 16.82 -17.58
CA ALA A 216 -4.83 15.98 -16.39
C ALA A 216 -3.63 15.03 -16.25
N ARG A 217 -3.10 14.94 -15.04
CA ARG A 217 -2.09 13.94 -14.66
C ARG A 217 -2.72 12.60 -14.29
N LEU A 218 -3.92 12.63 -13.76
CA LEU A 218 -4.69 11.45 -13.41
C LEU A 218 -6.10 11.60 -13.92
N LEU A 219 -6.57 10.62 -14.67
CA LEU A 219 -7.95 10.53 -15.11
C LEU A 219 -8.57 9.27 -14.52
N THR A 220 -9.73 9.43 -13.87
CA THR A 220 -10.58 8.30 -13.51
C THR A 220 -11.87 8.38 -14.31
N VAL A 221 -12.19 7.31 -15.05
CA VAL A 221 -13.44 7.20 -15.79
C VAL A 221 -14.37 6.25 -15.04
N PHE A 222 -15.59 6.70 -14.76
CA PHE A 222 -16.59 5.93 -14.04
C PHE A 222 -17.76 5.58 -14.97
N ASN A 223 -18.27 4.35 -14.83
CA ASN A 223 -19.55 3.97 -15.44
C ASN A 223 -20.66 4.06 -14.38
N PRO A 224 -21.53 5.09 -14.42
CA PRO A 224 -22.59 5.26 -13.43
C PRO A 224 -23.69 4.19 -13.53
N GLU A 225 -23.82 3.49 -14.66
CA GLU A 225 -24.88 2.48 -14.89
C GLU A 225 -24.67 1.16 -14.13
N HIS A 226 -23.53 1.00 -13.45
CA HIS A 226 -23.24 -0.16 -12.60
C HIS A 226 -23.23 0.16 -11.10
N GLU A 227 -23.65 1.36 -10.68
CA GLU A 227 -23.85 1.71 -9.28
C GLU A 227 -25.24 1.27 -8.76
N ASP A 228 -25.54 -0.03 -8.80
CA ASP A 228 -26.59 -0.60 -7.95
C ASP A 228 -26.07 -0.73 -6.50
N GLY A 229 -25.78 0.42 -5.86
CA GLY A 229 -25.18 0.39 -4.53
C GLY A 229 -24.59 1.69 -4.02
N ALA A 230 -25.43 2.74 -3.91
CA ALA A 230 -25.26 3.93 -3.08
C ALA A 230 -24.24 5.00 -3.52
N ARG A 231 -24.79 6.16 -3.94
CA ARG A 231 -24.43 7.48 -3.39
C ARG A 231 -25.50 8.54 -3.71
N ASP A 232 -25.91 9.25 -2.66
CA ASP A 232 -26.61 10.54 -2.72
C ASP A 232 -25.61 11.57 -3.28
N ALA A 233 -25.93 12.15 -4.44
CA ALA A 233 -25.05 13.00 -5.24
C ALA A 233 -24.74 14.38 -4.63
N SER A 234 -25.08 14.60 -3.35
CA SER A 234 -24.92 15.88 -2.67
C SER A 234 -23.83 15.91 -1.58
N ALA A 235 -23.12 14.80 -1.33
CA ALA A 235 -22.07 14.75 -0.31
C ALA A 235 -20.66 14.87 -0.90
N PRO A 236 -19.78 15.77 -0.39
CA PRO A 236 -18.37 15.81 -0.79
C PRO A 236 -17.64 14.52 -0.40
N PRO A 237 -16.63 14.09 -1.18
CA PRO A 237 -15.92 12.83 -0.94
C PRO A 237 -15.00 13.00 0.28
N GLY A 238 -15.53 12.65 1.45
CA GLY A 238 -14.80 12.76 2.72
C GLY A 238 -15.63 12.48 3.98
N ARG A 239 -16.96 12.36 3.86
CA ARG A 239 -17.81 11.92 4.99
C ARG A 239 -18.78 10.83 4.56
N SER A 240 -18.27 9.60 4.42
CA SER A 240 -19.12 8.44 4.65
C SER A 240 -19.25 8.26 6.17
N ARG A 241 -20.22 8.95 6.78
CA ARG A 241 -20.71 8.58 8.11
C ARG A 241 -21.56 7.32 7.92
N ARG A 242 -20.95 6.14 8.00
CA ARG A 242 -21.62 5.04 8.71
C ARG A 242 -21.35 5.30 10.20
N VAL A 243 -22.24 6.05 10.83
CA VAL A 243 -22.39 5.94 12.28
C VAL A 243 -22.92 4.54 12.52
N LEU A 244 -22.03 3.58 12.75
CA LEU A 244 -22.40 2.39 13.49
C LEU A 244 -22.73 2.89 14.89
N HIS A 245 -24.02 2.92 15.22
CA HIS A 245 -24.44 3.10 16.60
C HIS A 245 -23.75 2.02 17.45
N PRO A 246 -23.03 2.38 18.53
CA PRO A 246 -22.64 1.37 19.50
C PRO A 246 -23.93 0.79 20.12
N PRO A 247 -24.00 -0.54 20.34
CA PRO A 247 -25.07 -1.09 21.15
C PRO A 247 -25.01 -0.44 22.53
N SER A 248 -26.15 0.06 22.96
CA SER A 248 -26.37 0.59 24.30
C SER A 248 -26.11 -0.54 25.29
N PHE A 249 -24.99 -0.48 26.01
CA PHE A 249 -24.85 -1.25 27.24
C PHE A 249 -25.23 -0.33 28.39
N ALA A 250 -26.40 -0.60 28.95
CA ALA A 250 -26.77 -0.15 30.28
C ALA A 250 -25.91 -0.89 31.31
N VAL A 251 -25.31 -0.12 32.21
CA VAL A 251 -25.18 -0.46 33.63
C VAL A 251 -25.62 0.77 34.40
#